data_AF-A0AAV0GNW9-F1
#
_entry.id   AF-A0AAV0GNW9-F1
#
_cell.length_a   1.000
_cell.length_b   1.000
_cell.length_c   1.000
_cell.angle_alpha   90.00
_cell.angle_beta   90.00
_cell.angle_gamma   90.00
#
_symmetry.space_group_name_H-M   'P 1'
#
loop_
_entity.id
_entity.type
_entity.pdbx_description
1 polymer ?
#
loop_
_entity_poly.entity_id
_entity_poly.type
_entity_poly.pdbx_seq_one_letter_code
_entity_poly.pdbx_strand_id
1 'polypeptide(L)'
;MDPWIKSAGNTDTRLEIFPQVHSWDHSPLAEILTRDQQRVESLRHRIVMGGNNKSQTPPLLPTNTGSSSIPLTSGLSIGSGNYYVKLGIGSPAKYHAMLMDTGSSLSWMQCKPCVIYCHSQADPVFDPSASSTYSKLSCATPECSSLKAATLNDPACEADSNACIYTASYGDASYSIGYLGKDVLNLSPAAGSGSQQRFTFGCGQDNQGLFGRAAGILGLARDKLSFLSQAYIHLD
;
A
#
# COMPACT_ATOMS: atom_id res chain seq x y z
N MET A 1 11.56 -9.26 47.89
CA MET A 1 10.72 -10.45 47.62
C MET A 1 10.01 -10.19 46.30
N ASP A 2 10.45 -10.90 45.26
CA ASP A 2 9.62 -11.41 44.15
C ASP A 2 8.34 -12.12 44.68
N PRO A 3 7.34 -12.59 43.87
CA PRO A 3 7.27 -12.79 42.40
C PRO A 3 5.87 -12.36 41.83
N TRP A 4 5.53 -12.28 40.53
CA TRP A 4 5.30 -13.37 39.57
C TRP A 4 5.05 -12.84 38.14
N ILE A 5 5.73 -13.47 37.19
CA ILE A 5 5.59 -13.42 35.72
C ILE A 5 4.22 -13.96 35.24
N LYS A 6 3.69 -13.47 34.09
CA LYS A 6 3.32 -14.29 32.90
C LYS A 6 2.81 -13.50 31.67
N SER A 7 3.05 -14.12 30.51
CA SER A 7 3.07 -13.57 29.15
C SER A 7 1.81 -13.90 28.31
N ALA A 8 1.93 -13.61 27.00
CA ALA A 8 1.06 -13.90 25.85
C ALA A 8 0.00 -12.80 25.62
N GLY A 9 -0.10 -12.15 24.47
CA GLY A 9 0.31 -12.55 23.12
C GLY A 9 -0.93 -12.46 22.25
N ASN A 10 -1.11 -11.32 21.57
CA ASN A 10 -1.92 -11.25 20.35
C ASN A 10 -1.65 -9.91 19.65
N THR A 11 -0.63 -9.85 18.79
CA THR A 11 -0.43 -8.73 17.87
C THR A 11 -1.05 -9.09 16.52
N ASP A 12 -2.37 -9.20 16.47
CA ASP A 12 -3.10 -9.21 15.20
C ASP A 12 -3.52 -7.78 14.89
N THR A 13 -2.61 -7.01 14.30
CA THR A 13 -2.89 -5.65 13.85
C THR A 13 -3.31 -5.73 12.39
N ARG A 14 -4.60 -5.89 12.16
CA ARG A 14 -5.19 -5.91 10.82
C ARG A 14 -5.41 -4.48 10.35
N LEU A 15 -4.92 -4.14 9.16
CA LEU A 15 -5.38 -2.93 8.47
C LEU A 15 -6.74 -3.22 7.86
N GLU A 16 -7.75 -2.53 8.37
CA GLU A 16 -9.10 -2.51 7.80
C GLU A 16 -9.21 -1.30 6.88
N ILE A 17 -9.45 -1.57 5.59
CA ILE A 17 -9.72 -0.53 4.59
C ILE A 17 -11.24 -0.38 4.49
N PHE A 18 -11.77 0.73 4.97
CA PHE A 18 -13.20 1.06 4.87
C PHE A 18 -13.45 1.87 3.58
N PRO A 19 -14.47 1.55 2.77
CA PRO A 19 -14.89 2.39 1.65
C PRO A 19 -15.68 3.59 2.19
N GLN A 20 -15.37 4.79 1.70
CA GLN A 20 -16.17 6.01 1.85
C GLN A 20 -16.40 6.62 0.45
N VAL A 21 -17.11 7.74 0.35
CA VAL A 21 -17.77 8.21 -0.88
C VAL A 21 -17.14 9.52 -1.41
N HIS A 22 -16.85 9.55 -2.72
CA HIS A 22 -16.65 10.63 -3.72
C HIS A 22 -15.76 11.91 -3.53
N SER A 23 -15.03 12.18 -4.63
CA SER A 23 -14.52 13.43 -5.22
C SER A 23 -13.52 14.31 -4.44
N TRP A 24 -12.27 14.33 -4.93
CA TRP A 24 -11.20 15.21 -4.46
C TRP A 24 -11.29 16.60 -5.08
N ASP A 25 -12.20 17.40 -4.55
CA ASP A 25 -12.07 18.86 -4.53
C ASP A 25 -12.28 19.29 -3.08
N HIS A 26 -11.19 19.75 -2.42
CA HIS A 26 -11.09 20.12 -1.00
C HIS A 26 -11.89 19.23 -0.02
N SER A 27 -11.24 18.35 0.78
CA SER A 27 -11.92 17.63 1.88
C SER A 27 -12.83 18.60 2.65
N PRO A 28 -14.16 18.52 2.50
CA PRO A 28 -15.05 19.40 3.22
C PRO A 28 -14.84 19.03 4.68
N LEU A 29 -14.76 20.01 5.57
CA LEU A 29 -14.76 19.80 7.02
C LEU A 29 -15.79 18.73 7.45
N ALA A 30 -16.91 18.62 6.74
CA ALA A 30 -17.93 17.58 6.89
C ALA A 30 -17.40 16.14 6.83
N GLU A 31 -16.44 15.80 5.97
CA GLU A 31 -15.88 14.45 5.86
C GLU A 31 -15.00 14.10 7.06
N ILE A 32 -14.16 15.05 7.48
CA ILE A 32 -13.35 14.94 8.71
C ILE A 32 -14.28 14.77 9.92
N LEU A 33 -15.32 15.59 10.01
CA LEU A 33 -16.32 15.50 11.09
C LEU A 33 -17.08 14.18 11.05
N THR A 34 -17.39 13.65 9.87
CA THR A 34 -18.07 12.35 9.72
C THR A 34 -17.18 11.21 10.22
N ARG A 35 -15.89 11.22 9.85
CA ARG A 35 -14.92 10.23 10.33
C ARG A 35 -14.69 10.34 11.84
N ASP A 36 -14.58 11.56 12.36
CA ASP A 36 -14.46 11.79 13.80
C ASP A 36 -15.71 11.34 14.55
N GLN A 37 -16.90 11.57 14.01
CA GLN A 37 -18.15 11.09 14.59
C GLN A 37 -18.19 9.55 14.66
N GLN A 38 -17.81 8.85 13.59
CA GLN A 38 -17.72 7.38 13.59
C GLN A 38 -16.66 6.88 14.59
N ARG A 39 -15.52 7.57 14.68
CA ARG A 39 -14.46 7.24 15.66
C ARG A 39 -14.98 7.39 17.08
N VAL A 40 -15.65 8.50 17.40
CA VAL A 40 -16.27 8.77 18.70
C VAL A 40 -17.31 7.71 19.03
N GLU A 41 -18.16 7.32 18.08
CA GLU A 41 -19.18 6.29 18.31
C GLU A 41 -18.55 4.92 18.62
N SER A 42 -17.49 4.55 17.89
CA SER A 42 -16.74 3.32 18.19
C SER A 42 -16.08 3.33 19.58
N LEU A 43 -15.64 4.51 20.05
CA LEU A 43 -15.03 4.69 21.36
C LEU A 43 -16.11 4.66 22.45
N ARG A 44 -17.27 5.29 22.21
CA ARG A 44 -18.44 5.24 23.09
C ARG A 44 -18.91 3.80 23.29
N HIS A 45 -19.06 3.04 22.23
CA HIS A 45 -19.40 1.61 22.32
C HIS A 45 -18.38 0.83 23.16
N ARG A 46 -17.08 1.08 23.01
CA ARG A 46 -16.04 0.42 23.82
C ARG A 46 -16.10 0.81 25.30
N ILE A 47 -16.38 2.08 25.61
CA ILE A 47 -16.50 2.58 26.99
C ILE A 47 -17.75 2.01 27.67
N VAL A 48 -18.89 1.97 26.96
CA VAL A 48 -20.15 1.41 27.48
C VAL A 48 -20.03 -0.09 27.73
N MET A 49 -19.34 -0.84 26.86
CA MET A 49 -19.10 -2.28 27.03
C MET A 49 -18.01 -2.58 28.08
N GLY A 50 -17.11 -1.63 28.36
CA GLY A 50 -16.09 -1.75 29.41
C GLY A 50 -16.61 -1.56 30.85
N GLY A 51 -17.88 -1.15 31.02
CA GLY A 51 -18.50 -0.92 32.33
C GLY A 51 -19.32 -2.09 32.89
N ASN A 52 -19.62 -3.11 32.09
CA ASN A 52 -20.44 -4.25 32.53
C ASN A 52 -19.71 -5.58 32.28
N ASN A 53 -19.25 -6.20 33.36
CA ASN A 53 -18.96 -7.62 33.38
C ASN A 53 -20.22 -8.41 33.03
N LYS A 54 -20.42 -8.71 31.74
CA LYS A 54 -21.14 -9.89 31.24
C LYS A 54 -20.95 -10.02 29.73
N SER A 55 -20.42 -11.19 29.35
CA SER A 55 -20.34 -11.73 28.00
C SER A 55 -21.62 -11.49 27.19
N GLN A 56 -21.64 -10.43 26.38
CA GLN A 56 -22.53 -10.29 25.23
C GLN A 56 -21.70 -9.69 24.10
N THR A 57 -21.32 -10.54 23.16
CA THR A 57 -20.85 -10.14 21.83
C THR A 57 -21.87 -9.15 21.25
N PRO A 58 -21.47 -7.90 20.93
CA PRO A 58 -22.39 -6.96 20.29
C PRO A 58 -22.93 -7.58 18.99
N PRO A 59 -24.19 -7.32 18.62
CA PRO A 59 -24.70 -7.72 17.32
C PRO A 59 -23.76 -7.10 16.27
N LEU A 60 -23.07 -7.96 15.52
CA LEU A 60 -22.41 -7.53 14.31
C LEU A 60 -23.48 -6.84 13.48
N LEU A 61 -23.30 -5.54 13.21
CA LEU A 61 -23.95 -4.89 12.08
C LEU A 61 -23.84 -5.86 10.90
N PRO A 62 -24.87 -6.04 10.06
CA PRO A 62 -24.77 -6.91 8.91
C PRO A 62 -23.63 -6.39 8.02
N THR A 63 -22.44 -6.96 8.17
CA THR A 63 -21.26 -6.67 7.37
C THR A 63 -21.43 -7.42 6.06
N ASN A 64 -22.36 -6.94 5.24
CA ASN A 64 -22.42 -7.27 3.82
C ASN A 64 -21.66 -6.20 3.02
N THR A 65 -20.51 -5.79 3.54
CA THR A 65 -19.46 -5.12 2.78
C THR A 65 -18.22 -5.99 2.92
N GLY A 66 -17.68 -6.47 1.81
CA GLY A 66 -16.52 -7.35 1.80
C GLY A 66 -15.29 -6.65 2.38
N SER A 67 -15.11 -6.75 3.71
CA SER A 67 -13.91 -6.25 4.37
C SER A 67 -12.73 -7.12 3.96
N SER A 68 -11.85 -6.57 3.11
CA SER A 68 -10.57 -7.17 2.82
C SER A 68 -9.58 -6.73 3.89
N SER A 69 -8.99 -7.70 4.60
CA SER A 69 -7.98 -7.46 5.61
C SER A 69 -6.65 -8.00 5.12
N ILE A 70 -5.63 -7.14 5.13
CA ILE A 70 -4.26 -7.48 4.74
C ILE A 70 -3.43 -7.62 6.03
N PRO A 71 -2.80 -8.78 6.28
CA PRO A 71 -1.99 -8.98 7.48
C PRO A 71 -0.76 -8.08 7.50
N LEU A 72 -0.57 -7.36 8.61
CA LEU A 72 0.62 -6.56 8.86
C LEU A 72 1.69 -7.41 9.55
N THR A 73 2.91 -7.43 9.00
CA THR A 73 4.01 -8.23 9.53
C THR A 73 5.23 -7.37 9.88
N SER A 74 5.92 -7.68 10.97
CA SER A 74 7.20 -7.05 11.32
C SER A 74 8.28 -7.42 10.30
N GLY A 75 9.04 -6.43 9.82
CA GLY A 75 10.10 -6.59 8.82
C GLY A 75 11.41 -7.17 9.35
N LEU A 76 11.51 -7.49 10.65
CA LEU A 76 12.75 -8.04 11.22
C LEU A 76 13.22 -9.31 10.50
N SER A 77 12.28 -10.17 10.11
CA SER A 77 12.55 -11.40 9.35
C SER A 77 13.14 -11.12 7.96
N ILE A 78 12.86 -9.96 7.37
CA ILE A 78 13.40 -9.52 6.07
C ILE A 78 14.49 -8.46 6.23
N GLY A 79 15.07 -8.29 7.43
CA GLY A 79 16.17 -7.37 7.67
C GLY A 79 15.78 -5.90 7.61
N SER A 80 14.51 -5.57 7.90
CA SER A 80 13.99 -4.20 7.96
C SER A 80 13.47 -3.88 9.36
N GLY A 81 13.70 -2.65 9.84
CA GLY A 81 13.09 -2.13 11.07
C GLY A 81 11.62 -1.72 10.91
N ASN A 82 11.06 -1.82 9.71
CA ASN A 82 9.72 -1.38 9.36
C ASN A 82 8.71 -2.52 9.34
N TYR A 83 7.42 -2.20 9.21
CA TYR A 83 6.39 -3.20 8.93
C TYR A 83 6.18 -3.37 7.43
N TYR A 84 5.75 -4.56 7.01
CA TYR A 84 5.42 -4.85 5.63
C TYR A 84 4.08 -5.58 5.52
N VAL A 85 3.50 -5.50 4.33
CA VAL A 85 2.35 -6.28 3.89
C VAL A 85 2.71 -7.08 2.65
N LYS A 86 1.99 -8.17 2.37
CA LYS A 86 2.10 -8.88 1.09
C LYS A 86 0.98 -8.46 0.15
N LEU A 87 1.35 -7.92 -1.01
CA LEU A 87 0.41 -7.55 -2.07
C LEU A 87 0.64 -8.41 -3.31
N GLY A 88 -0.45 -8.90 -3.91
CA GLY A 88 -0.42 -9.59 -5.19
C GLY A 88 -0.41 -8.60 -6.34
N ILE A 89 0.56 -8.71 -7.25
CA ILE A 89 0.65 -7.87 -8.45
C ILE A 89 0.75 -8.76 -9.68
N GLY A 90 0.01 -8.41 -10.73
CA GLY A 90 0.08 -9.03 -12.04
C GLY A 90 -0.95 -10.12 -12.32
N SER A 91 -0.90 -10.64 -13.55
CA SER A 91 -1.74 -11.74 -14.04
C SER A 91 -0.85 -12.82 -14.68
N PRO A 92 -0.61 -13.97 -14.02
CA PRO A 92 -1.13 -14.35 -12.69
C PRO A 92 -0.50 -13.54 -11.56
N ALA A 93 -1.24 -13.37 -10.46
CA ALA A 93 -0.78 -12.59 -9.31
C ALA A 93 0.43 -13.23 -8.62
N LYS A 94 1.46 -12.43 -8.38
CA LYS A 94 2.62 -12.77 -7.56
C LYS A 94 2.67 -11.87 -6.33
N TYR A 95 2.93 -12.46 -5.17
CA TYR A 95 2.89 -11.73 -3.90
C TYR A 95 4.26 -11.22 -3.49
N HIS A 96 4.31 -9.96 -3.08
CA HIS A 96 5.54 -9.25 -2.76
C HIS A 96 5.43 -8.54 -1.40
N ALA A 97 6.46 -8.68 -0.57
CA ALA A 97 6.61 -7.97 0.70
C ALA A 97 6.96 -6.49 0.46
N MET A 98 6.01 -5.60 0.76
CA MET A 98 6.11 -4.15 0.56
C MET A 98 6.17 -3.44 1.90
N LEU A 99 7.21 -2.63 2.14
CA LEU A 99 7.32 -1.83 3.37
C LEU A 99 6.23 -0.76 3.40
N MET A 100 5.53 -0.63 4.52
CA MET A 100 4.51 0.39 4.68
C MET A 100 5.14 1.73 5.03
N ASP A 101 4.88 2.75 4.20
CA ASP A 101 5.47 4.06 4.36
C ASP A 101 4.40 5.16 4.28
N THR A 102 4.12 5.77 5.43
CA THR A 102 3.20 6.91 5.52
C THR A 102 3.82 8.23 5.09
N GLY A 103 5.15 8.26 4.90
CA GLY A 103 5.91 9.43 4.47
C GLY A 103 6.03 9.57 2.96
N SER A 104 5.66 8.54 2.18
CA SER A 104 5.70 8.58 0.71
C SER A 104 4.33 8.41 0.07
N SER A 105 4.15 9.07 -1.06
CA SER A 105 2.95 8.97 -1.89
C SER A 105 3.06 7.83 -2.88
N LEU A 106 4.09 7.83 -3.74
CA LEU A 106 4.25 6.81 -4.77
C LEU A 106 4.66 5.46 -4.14
N SER A 107 3.90 4.41 -4.46
CA SER A 107 4.37 3.03 -4.24
C SER A 107 5.27 2.59 -5.37
N TRP A 108 6.32 1.84 -5.08
CA TRP A 108 7.22 1.27 -6.07
C TRP A 108 7.76 -0.08 -5.63
N MET A 109 8.17 -0.91 -6.59
CA MET A 109 8.82 -2.20 -6.34
C MET A 109 9.93 -2.48 -7.35
N GLN A 110 10.89 -3.33 -6.96
CA GLN A 110 11.96 -3.76 -7.85
C GLN A 110 11.39 -4.60 -9.01
N CYS A 111 11.82 -4.25 -10.21
CA CYS A 111 11.36 -4.86 -11.45
C CYS A 111 12.52 -5.34 -12.30
N LYS A 112 12.26 -6.40 -13.07
CA LYS A 112 13.12 -6.79 -14.18
C LYS A 112 12.89 -5.88 -15.41
N PRO A 113 13.92 -5.72 -16.26
CA PRO A 113 15.33 -5.96 -15.96
C PRO A 113 15.82 -4.96 -14.90
N CYS A 114 16.56 -5.43 -13.89
CA CYS A 114 17.27 -4.57 -12.94
C CYS A 114 18.46 -3.93 -13.66
N VAL A 115 18.20 -2.90 -14.48
CA VAL A 115 19.16 -2.36 -15.46
C VAL A 115 20.44 -1.86 -14.81
N ILE A 116 20.32 -1.19 -13.66
CA ILE A 116 21.47 -0.63 -12.93
C ILE A 116 21.75 -1.48 -11.70
N TYR A 117 20.82 -1.52 -10.76
CA TYR A 117 20.99 -2.24 -9.52
C TYR A 117 19.65 -2.56 -8.83
N CYS A 118 19.57 -3.74 -8.23
CA CYS A 118 18.50 -4.15 -7.32
C CYS A 118 19.13 -4.91 -6.15
N HIS A 119 18.69 -4.62 -4.93
CA HIS A 119 19.09 -5.39 -3.76
C HIS A 119 18.42 -6.77 -3.73
N SER A 120 18.99 -7.70 -2.97
CA SER A 120 18.37 -9.00 -2.71
C SER A 120 17.06 -8.84 -1.95
N GLN A 121 15.97 -9.45 -2.43
CA GLN A 121 14.66 -9.43 -1.77
C GLN A 121 14.15 -10.84 -1.44
N ALA A 122 13.17 -10.94 -0.55
CA ALA A 122 12.65 -12.20 -0.02
C ALA A 122 11.74 -12.94 -1.00
N ASP A 123 10.83 -12.21 -1.65
CA ASP A 123 10.01 -12.72 -2.75
C ASP A 123 10.74 -12.49 -4.09
N PRO A 124 10.39 -13.18 -5.19
CA PRO A 124 10.99 -12.91 -6.50
C PRO A 124 10.84 -11.45 -6.94
N VAL A 125 11.84 -10.91 -7.64
CA VAL A 125 11.74 -9.60 -8.30
C VAL A 125 10.58 -9.65 -9.30
N PHE A 126 9.74 -8.61 -9.33
CA PHE A 126 8.61 -8.56 -10.23
C PHE A 126 9.10 -8.57 -11.69
N ASP A 127 8.49 -9.41 -12.52
CA ASP A 127 8.84 -9.53 -13.93
C ASP A 127 7.68 -9.00 -14.76
N PRO A 128 7.76 -7.76 -15.27
CA PRO A 128 6.67 -7.15 -16.02
C PRO A 128 6.30 -7.94 -17.28
N SER A 129 7.27 -8.65 -17.89
CA SER A 129 7.03 -9.45 -19.09
C SER A 129 6.24 -10.73 -18.80
N ALA A 130 6.21 -11.17 -17.54
CA ALA A 130 5.49 -12.36 -17.10
C ALA A 130 4.06 -12.07 -16.64
N SER A 131 3.61 -10.81 -16.70
CA SER A 131 2.24 -10.40 -16.38
C SER A 131 1.52 -9.97 -17.64
N SER A 132 0.42 -10.65 -17.98
CA SER A 132 -0.37 -10.32 -19.18
C SER A 132 -1.12 -8.99 -19.08
N THR A 133 -1.19 -8.42 -17.87
CA THR A 133 -1.91 -7.17 -17.60
C THR A 133 -0.98 -6.01 -17.28
N TYR A 134 0.33 -6.20 -17.28
CA TYR A 134 1.26 -5.09 -17.08
C TYR A 134 1.26 -4.12 -18.26
N SER A 135 1.30 -2.82 -17.97
CA SER A 135 1.49 -1.78 -18.98
C SER A 135 2.32 -0.63 -18.42
N LYS A 136 3.38 -0.21 -19.14
CA LYS A 136 4.07 1.05 -18.86
C LYS A 136 3.13 2.23 -19.16
N LEU A 137 3.20 3.29 -18.36
CA LEU A 137 2.47 4.52 -18.62
C LEU A 137 3.31 5.46 -19.49
N SER A 138 2.65 6.17 -20.41
CA SER A 138 3.30 7.21 -21.20
C SER A 138 3.38 8.53 -20.42
N CYS A 139 4.28 9.43 -20.82
CA CYS A 139 4.38 10.76 -20.23
C CYS A 139 3.14 11.64 -20.41
N ALA A 140 2.28 11.34 -21.37
CA ALA A 140 1.03 12.07 -21.58
C ALA A 140 -0.06 11.73 -20.53
N THR A 141 0.19 10.74 -19.67
CA THR A 141 -0.80 10.29 -18.68
C THR A 141 -0.89 11.25 -17.48
N PRO A 142 -2.09 11.47 -16.93
CA PRO A 142 -2.26 12.29 -15.72
C PRO A 142 -1.45 11.78 -14.51
N GLU A 143 -1.26 10.47 -14.42
CA GLU A 143 -0.45 9.83 -13.38
C GLU A 143 1.02 10.25 -13.48
N CYS A 144 1.58 10.33 -14.70
CA CYS A 144 2.95 10.80 -14.90
C CYS A 144 3.10 12.26 -14.45
N SER A 145 2.17 13.13 -14.83
CA SER A 145 2.15 14.54 -14.41
C SER A 145 2.01 14.71 -12.89
N SER A 146 1.47 13.71 -12.19
CA SER A 146 1.31 13.74 -10.73
C SER A 146 2.61 13.40 -9.97
N LEU A 147 3.65 12.89 -10.65
CA LEU A 147 4.89 12.45 -10.01
C LEU A 147 5.64 13.56 -9.27
N LYS A 148 5.61 14.80 -9.77
CA LYS A 148 6.25 15.94 -9.10
C LYS A 148 5.66 16.19 -7.72
N ALA A 149 4.34 16.13 -7.60
CA ALA A 149 3.66 16.26 -6.32
C ALA A 149 3.89 15.04 -5.42
N ALA A 150 3.89 13.83 -6.00
CA ALA A 150 4.02 12.58 -5.25
C ALA A 150 5.44 12.29 -4.73
N THR A 151 6.48 12.75 -5.44
CA THR A 151 7.88 12.34 -5.17
C THR A 151 8.83 13.52 -4.95
N LEU A 152 8.37 14.76 -5.19
CA LEU A 152 9.20 15.97 -5.26
C LEU A 152 10.21 16.01 -6.42
N ASN A 153 10.25 14.96 -7.24
CA ASN A 153 11.11 14.86 -8.43
C ASN A 153 10.29 15.09 -9.71
N ASP A 154 10.86 15.80 -10.68
CA ASP A 154 10.22 15.95 -11.98
C ASP A 154 10.26 14.61 -12.74
N PRO A 155 9.15 14.20 -13.40
CA PRO A 155 9.16 13.02 -14.24
C PRO A 155 10.05 13.23 -15.47
N ALA A 156 10.60 12.13 -15.99
CA ALA A 156 11.30 12.11 -17.27
C ALA A 156 10.59 11.20 -18.28
N CYS A 157 10.94 11.33 -19.56
CA CYS A 157 10.37 10.53 -20.64
C CYS A 157 11.47 9.79 -21.37
N GLU A 158 11.29 8.49 -21.53
CA GLU A 158 12.14 7.70 -22.43
C GLU A 158 11.96 8.19 -23.86
N ALA A 159 13.06 8.54 -24.52
CA ALA A 159 13.04 9.20 -25.83
C ALA A 159 12.28 8.40 -26.90
N ASP A 160 12.47 7.07 -26.94
CA ASP A 160 11.95 6.24 -28.02
C ASP A 160 10.51 5.78 -27.80
N SER A 161 10.13 5.49 -26.56
CA SER A 161 8.83 4.90 -26.23
C SER A 161 7.85 5.90 -25.59
N ASN A 162 8.33 7.10 -25.24
CA ASN A 162 7.60 8.07 -24.41
C ASN A 162 7.13 7.50 -23.06
N ALA A 163 7.77 6.43 -22.56
CA ALA A 163 7.45 5.86 -21.27
C ALA A 163 7.86 6.81 -20.13
N CYS A 164 6.97 6.95 -19.16
CA CYS A 164 7.16 7.80 -18.00
C CYS A 164 8.17 7.18 -17.04
N ILE A 165 9.21 7.95 -16.70
CA ILE A 165 10.24 7.59 -15.75
C ILE A 165 9.97 8.36 -14.45
N TYR A 166 9.98 7.65 -13.34
CA TYR A 166 9.87 8.23 -12.01
C TYR A 166 11.21 8.18 -11.27
N THR A 167 11.37 9.09 -10.32
CA THR A 167 12.43 9.06 -9.31
C THR A 167 11.79 9.23 -7.94
N ALA A 168 12.07 8.32 -7.02
CA ALA A 168 11.71 8.44 -5.62
C ALA A 168 13.00 8.56 -4.79
N SER A 169 13.09 9.57 -3.93
CA SER A 169 14.26 9.86 -3.10
C SER A 169 13.84 9.97 -1.64
N TYR A 170 14.66 9.44 -0.74
CA TYR A 170 14.37 9.37 0.69
C TYR A 170 15.40 10.16 1.51
N GLY A 171 15.02 10.54 2.73
CA GLY A 171 15.85 11.37 3.62
C GLY A 171 17.12 10.68 4.12
N ASP A 172 17.20 9.36 4.02
CA ASP A 172 18.37 8.53 4.32
C ASP A 172 19.29 8.34 3.10
N ALA A 173 19.06 9.11 2.03
CA ALA A 173 19.71 9.00 0.72
C ALA A 173 19.40 7.71 -0.06
N SER A 174 18.47 6.87 0.41
CA SER A 174 17.92 5.79 -0.38
C SER A 174 17.12 6.33 -1.56
N TYR A 175 17.03 5.56 -2.65
CA TYR A 175 16.26 5.95 -3.83
C TYR A 175 15.78 4.77 -4.67
N SER A 176 14.81 5.05 -5.53
CA SER A 176 14.36 4.13 -6.59
C SER A 176 14.06 4.91 -7.87
N ILE A 177 14.55 4.40 -9.01
CA ILE A 177 14.33 4.95 -10.35
C ILE A 177 13.85 3.84 -11.26
N GLY A 178 12.86 4.14 -12.11
CA GLY A 178 12.39 3.22 -13.13
C GLY A 178 11.18 3.75 -13.86
N TYR A 179 10.36 2.87 -14.42
CA TYR A 179 9.18 3.27 -15.20
C TYR A 179 7.93 3.29 -14.35
N LEU A 180 7.08 4.30 -14.54
CA LEU A 180 5.73 4.29 -14.00
C LEU A 180 4.90 3.28 -14.80
N GLY A 181 4.24 2.36 -14.12
CA GLY A 181 3.43 1.32 -14.75
C GLY A 181 2.12 1.09 -14.01
N LYS A 182 1.25 0.31 -14.64
CA LYS A 182 0.03 -0.21 -14.03
C LYS A 182 -0.05 -1.72 -14.18
N ASP A 183 -0.53 -2.37 -13.13
CA ASP A 183 -0.91 -3.77 -13.20
C ASP A 183 -2.12 -4.08 -12.31
N VAL A 184 -2.64 -5.32 -12.39
CA VAL A 184 -3.72 -5.79 -11.53
C VAL A 184 -3.19 -5.99 -10.12
N LEU A 185 -3.91 -5.44 -9.15
CA LEU A 185 -3.66 -5.57 -7.72
C LEU A 185 -4.60 -6.60 -7.12
N ASN A 186 -4.04 -7.45 -6.27
CA ASN A 186 -4.76 -8.45 -5.50
C ASN A 186 -4.39 -8.32 -4.02
N LEU A 187 -5.36 -7.89 -3.20
CA LEU A 187 -5.18 -7.65 -1.76
C LEU A 187 -5.27 -8.93 -0.91
N SER A 188 -5.89 -9.99 -1.41
CA SER A 188 -6.04 -11.24 -0.68
C SER A 188 -6.13 -12.43 -1.64
N PRO A 189 -5.30 -13.48 -1.44
CA PRO A 189 -5.42 -14.72 -2.22
C PRO A 189 -6.82 -15.35 -2.18
N ALA A 190 -7.59 -15.07 -1.13
CA ALA A 190 -8.93 -15.59 -0.92
C ALA A 190 -10.04 -14.69 -1.48
N ALA A 191 -9.73 -13.43 -1.82
CA ALA A 191 -10.65 -12.59 -2.57
C ALA A 191 -10.67 -13.15 -4.00
N GLY A 192 -11.78 -13.79 -4.37
CA GLY A 192 -12.00 -14.28 -5.73
C GLY A 192 -11.87 -13.15 -6.76
N SER A 193 -11.98 -13.49 -8.05
CA SER A 193 -11.80 -12.60 -9.19
C SER A 193 -12.89 -11.51 -9.34
N GLY A 194 -13.17 -10.75 -8.29
CA GLY A 194 -13.88 -9.47 -8.39
C GLY A 194 -13.03 -8.43 -9.13
N SER A 195 -13.65 -7.27 -9.40
CA SER A 195 -13.05 -6.04 -9.98
C SER A 195 -11.51 -6.08 -10.05
N GLN A 196 -10.97 -6.23 -11.27
CA GLN A 196 -9.53 -6.23 -11.52
C GLN A 196 -8.97 -4.83 -11.29
N GLN A 197 -8.72 -4.49 -10.03
CA GLN A 197 -8.25 -3.18 -9.64
C GLN A 197 -6.88 -2.91 -10.29
N ARG A 198 -6.81 -1.82 -11.08
CA ARG A 198 -5.58 -1.38 -11.72
C ARG A 198 -4.81 -0.48 -10.77
N PHE A 199 -3.64 -0.92 -10.34
CA PHE A 199 -2.76 -0.19 -9.44
C PHE A 199 -1.57 0.39 -10.19
N THR A 200 -1.34 1.68 -10.00
CA THR A 200 -0.23 2.45 -10.53
C THR A 200 0.91 2.46 -9.53
N PHE A 201 2.09 2.04 -9.98
CA PHE A 201 3.28 1.95 -9.15
C PHE A 201 4.55 2.19 -9.97
N GLY A 202 5.63 2.55 -9.28
CA GLY A 202 6.95 2.62 -9.84
C GLY A 202 7.57 1.22 -10.02
N CYS A 203 8.00 0.91 -11.23
CA CYS A 203 8.68 -0.33 -11.55
C CYS A 203 10.20 -0.07 -11.58
N GLY A 204 10.83 -0.16 -10.41
CA GLY A 204 12.20 0.28 -10.15
C GLY A 204 13.27 -0.64 -10.74
N GLN A 205 14.19 -0.08 -11.50
CA GLN A 205 15.32 -0.78 -12.15
C GLN A 205 16.70 -0.29 -11.66
N ASP A 206 16.72 0.76 -10.85
CA ASP A 206 17.84 1.17 -9.99
C ASP A 206 17.30 1.45 -8.59
N ASN A 207 17.64 0.62 -7.62
CA ASN A 207 17.09 0.66 -6.27
C ASN A 207 18.21 0.52 -5.23
N GLN A 208 18.58 1.61 -4.56
CA GLN A 208 19.69 1.62 -3.61
C GLN A 208 19.24 2.20 -2.28
N GLY A 209 19.61 1.55 -1.18
CA GLY A 209 19.20 2.00 0.13
C GLY A 209 18.99 0.91 1.17
N LEU A 210 18.38 1.32 2.28
CA LEU A 210 18.15 0.49 3.46
C LEU A 210 16.78 -0.20 3.42
N PHE A 211 16.54 -1.00 2.38
CA PHE A 211 15.25 -1.69 2.18
C PHE A 211 15.21 -3.11 2.73
N GLY A 212 16.32 -3.61 3.29
CA GLY A 212 16.45 -5.00 3.70
C GLY A 212 16.20 -5.94 2.53
N ARG A 213 15.27 -6.88 2.71
CA ARG A 213 14.82 -7.84 1.68
C ARG A 213 13.38 -7.59 1.24
N ALA A 214 12.85 -6.38 1.42
CA ALA A 214 11.56 -6.01 0.87
C ALA A 214 11.63 -5.85 -0.66
N ALA A 215 10.52 -6.10 -1.33
CA ALA A 215 10.39 -5.88 -2.77
C ALA A 215 10.28 -4.40 -3.13
N GLY A 216 9.91 -3.54 -2.18
CA GLY A 216 9.76 -2.10 -2.39
C GLY A 216 8.96 -1.44 -1.28
N ILE A 217 8.37 -0.29 -1.58
CA ILE A 217 7.62 0.56 -0.66
C ILE A 217 6.17 0.71 -1.11
N LEU A 218 5.25 0.60 -0.15
CA LEU A 218 3.84 0.92 -0.27
C LEU A 218 3.61 2.33 0.31
N GLY A 219 3.45 3.31 -0.56
CA GLY A 219 3.20 4.70 -0.21
C GLY A 219 1.75 4.93 0.27
N LEU A 220 1.62 5.50 1.47
CA LEU A 220 0.34 5.69 2.17
C LEU A 220 0.07 7.17 2.50
N ALA A 221 0.88 8.10 1.99
CA ALA A 221 0.64 9.53 2.15
C ALA A 221 -0.66 9.97 1.46
N ARG A 222 -1.11 11.19 1.74
CA ARG A 222 -2.33 11.74 1.14
C ARG A 222 -2.03 12.35 -0.23
N ASP A 223 -2.05 11.52 -1.26
CA ASP A 223 -1.81 11.92 -2.65
C ASP A 223 -2.52 11.00 -3.65
N LYS A 224 -2.71 11.46 -4.89
CA LYS A 224 -3.37 10.72 -5.97
C LYS A 224 -2.67 9.41 -6.34
N LEU A 225 -1.34 9.34 -6.22
CA LEU A 225 -0.56 8.13 -6.51
C LEU A 225 -0.39 7.22 -5.28
N SER A 226 -0.94 7.60 -4.12
CA SER A 226 -0.90 6.73 -2.93
C SER A 226 -1.75 5.49 -3.08
N PHE A 227 -1.34 4.42 -2.38
CA PHE A 227 -2.12 3.19 -2.32
C PHE A 227 -3.53 3.44 -1.79
N LEU A 228 -3.67 4.26 -0.75
CA LEU A 228 -4.98 4.55 -0.16
C LEU A 228 -5.92 5.24 -1.15
N SER A 229 -5.42 6.19 -1.95
CA SER A 229 -6.23 6.84 -2.99
C SER A 229 -6.60 5.88 -4.12
N GLN A 230 -5.70 4.98 -4.51
CA GLN A 230 -5.94 4.05 -5.62
C GLN A 230 -6.81 2.85 -5.23
N ALA A 231 -6.69 2.34 -3.99
CA ALA A 231 -7.50 1.28 -3.40
C ALA A 231 -8.96 1.65 -3.20
N TYR A 232 -9.22 2.94 -3.02
CA TYR A 232 -10.54 3.46 -2.74
C TYR A 232 -11.41 3.66 -3.99
N ILE A 233 -10.82 4.00 -5.15
CA ILE A 233 -11.56 4.38 -6.37
C ILE A 233 -12.31 3.21 -7.03
N HIS A 234 -12.09 1.95 -6.61
CA HIS A 234 -12.55 0.76 -7.36
C HIS A 234 -13.33 -0.27 -6.51
N LEU A 235 -13.81 0.12 -5.31
CA LEU A 235 -14.64 -0.72 -4.43
C LEU A 235 -16.16 -0.52 -4.62
N ASP A 236 -16.58 0.11 -5.73
CA ASP A 236 -17.99 0.33 -6.09
C ASP A 236 -18.60 -0.85 -6.87
#